data_AF-A0A6J7W8K4-F1
#
_entry.id   AF-A0A6J7W8K4-F1
#
_cell.length_a   1.000
_cell.length_b   1.000
_cell.length_c   1.000
_cell.angle_alpha   90.00
_cell.angle_beta   90.00
_cell.angle_gamma   90.00
#
_symmetry.space_group_name_H-M   'P 1'
#
loop_
_entity.id
_entity.type
_entity.pdbx_description
1 polymer ?
#
loop_
_entity_poly.entity_id
_entity_poly.type
_entity_poly.pdbx_seq_one_letter_code
_entity_poly.pdbx_strand_id
1 'polypeptide(L)'
;MREVNNLNSKTIQYYISRGKEVTLGEPDVAPSQNAQISAQAQALIDGSGISSSKTFADFGIKYVFAKAPFDANVIRTIDGLGGFTRASATSAGVVWRVGGVTGRVILVGDDGARKLLEAGEVGARATVEHPGRILLTESFNRSWQILQEGYRLERVKSDLGLPMFIAAQSGEISLIFDGTIRRAWISFELIAWVFLIILAAPAGRRKREIAERELA
;
A
#
# COMPACT_ATOMS: atom_id res chain seq x y z
N MET A 1 -1.16 16.85 8.61
CA MET A 1 -0.72 17.57 7.39
C MET A 1 0.79 17.77 7.52
N ARG A 2 1.59 17.50 6.50
CA ARG A 2 3.05 17.61 6.60
C ARG A 2 3.60 18.46 5.45
N GLU A 3 4.46 19.40 5.82
CA GLU A 3 5.14 20.32 4.93
C GLU A 3 6.50 19.73 4.49
N VAL A 4 6.89 20.02 3.26
CA VAL A 4 8.22 19.73 2.73
C VAL A 4 8.92 21.07 2.60
N ASN A 5 9.84 21.38 3.51
CA ASN A 5 10.59 22.64 3.47
C ASN A 5 11.78 22.52 2.50
N ASN A 6 11.70 23.23 1.38
CA ASN A 6 12.87 23.69 0.64
C ASN A 6 12.52 25.04 -0.04
N LEU A 7 13.32 26.07 0.24
CA LEU A 7 13.03 27.50 0.00
C LEU A 7 12.96 27.91 -1.48
N ASN A 8 12.99 26.95 -2.41
CA ASN A 8 12.86 27.18 -3.85
C ASN A 8 12.09 26.05 -4.59
N SER A 9 11.39 25.16 -3.87
CA SER A 9 10.64 24.05 -4.47
C SER A 9 9.14 24.24 -4.33
N LYS A 10 8.40 24.17 -5.45
CA LYS A 10 6.94 23.96 -5.42
C LYS A 10 6.65 22.70 -4.61
N THR A 11 5.99 22.88 -3.48
CA THR A 11 5.67 21.79 -2.55
C THR A 11 4.27 21.30 -2.84
N ILE A 12 4.13 19.99 -3.02
CA ILE A 12 2.85 19.36 -3.31
C ILE A 12 2.44 18.53 -2.11
N GLN A 13 1.17 18.65 -1.72
CA GLN A 13 0.56 17.81 -0.69
C GLN A 13 -0.34 16.80 -1.38
N TYR A 14 -0.07 15.52 -1.17
CA TYR A 14 -0.92 14.44 -1.67
C TYR A 14 -1.09 13.37 -0.61
N TYR A 15 -2.16 12.60 -0.76
CA TYR A 15 -2.41 11.39 0.02
C TYR A 15 -2.85 10.27 -0.93
N ILE A 16 -2.58 9.02 -0.56
CA ILE A 16 -2.99 7.84 -1.32
C ILE A 16 -4.07 7.14 -0.53
N SER A 17 -5.27 7.01 -1.12
CA SER A 17 -6.35 6.21 -0.55
C SER A 17 -6.37 4.82 -1.17
N ARG A 18 -6.57 3.79 -0.32
CA ARG A 18 -6.70 2.38 -0.72
C ARG A 18 -8.14 1.86 -0.61
N GLY A 19 -9.13 2.76 -0.57
CA GLY A 19 -10.55 2.40 -0.63
C GLY A 19 -11.15 1.83 0.66
N LYS A 20 -10.38 1.73 1.75
CA LYS A 20 -10.88 1.42 3.08
C LYS A 20 -10.80 2.64 3.99
N GLU A 21 -11.75 2.74 4.91
CA GLU A 21 -11.72 3.73 5.97
C GLU A 21 -10.57 3.45 6.94
N VAL A 22 -10.11 4.49 7.62
CA VAL A 22 -9.12 4.33 8.70
C VAL A 22 -9.80 3.61 9.85
N THR A 23 -9.18 2.53 10.30
CA THR A 23 -9.71 1.68 11.39
C THR A 23 -8.87 1.82 12.64
N LEU A 24 -9.50 1.58 13.80
CA LEU A 24 -8.81 1.67 15.09
C LEU A 24 -7.67 0.63 15.15
N GLY A 25 -6.46 1.08 15.50
CA GLY A 25 -5.27 0.23 15.56
C GLY A 25 -4.40 0.23 14.30
N GLU A 26 -4.78 0.96 13.24
CA GLU A 26 -3.84 1.30 12.18
C GLU A 26 -2.82 2.34 12.68
N PRO A 27 -1.56 2.27 12.22
CA PRO A 27 -0.59 3.27 12.59
C PRO A 27 -1.09 4.65 12.12
N ASP A 28 -1.23 5.60 13.04
CA ASP A 28 -1.50 7.02 12.74
C ASP A 28 -0.29 7.73 12.10
N VAL A 29 0.63 6.94 11.57
CA VAL A 29 1.83 7.38 10.86
C VAL A 29 1.63 7.02 9.40
N ALA A 30 1.52 8.05 8.56
CA ALA A 30 1.50 7.87 7.12
C ALA A 30 2.76 7.07 6.69
N PRO A 31 2.63 6.08 5.81
CA PRO A 31 3.77 5.33 5.30
C PRO A 31 4.86 6.26 4.77
N SER A 32 6.11 5.80 4.79
CA SER A 32 7.21 6.56 4.18
C SER A 32 6.87 6.93 2.74
N GLN A 33 7.11 8.19 2.40
CA GLN A 33 6.74 8.73 1.11
C GLN A 33 7.52 8.00 0.00
N ASN A 34 6.80 7.46 -0.98
CA ASN A 34 7.46 6.85 -2.14
C ASN A 34 7.98 7.96 -3.05
N ALA A 35 9.30 8.07 -3.15
CA ALA A 35 9.98 9.09 -3.96
C ALA A 35 9.54 9.03 -5.44
N GLN A 36 9.26 7.85 -5.97
CA GLN A 36 8.79 7.68 -7.35
C GLN A 36 7.41 8.29 -7.54
N ILE A 37 6.46 8.02 -6.64
CA ILE A 37 5.11 8.62 -6.71
C ILE A 37 5.18 10.13 -6.54
N SER A 38 6.05 10.63 -5.66
CA SER A 38 6.23 12.07 -5.43
C SER A 38 6.75 12.79 -6.66
N ALA A 39 7.78 12.23 -7.29
CA ALA A 39 8.35 12.78 -8.52
C ALA A 39 7.31 12.80 -9.65
N GLN A 40 6.50 11.75 -9.78
CA GLN A 40 5.44 11.72 -10.80
C GLN A 40 4.29 12.66 -10.49
N ALA A 41 3.92 12.85 -9.22
CA ALA A 41 2.92 13.82 -8.83
C ALA A 41 3.40 15.27 -9.09
N GLN A 42 4.68 15.56 -8.89
CA GLN A 42 5.28 16.85 -9.27
C GLN A 42 5.27 17.02 -10.80
N ALA A 43 5.75 16.02 -11.55
CA ALA A 43 5.76 16.04 -13.01
C ALA A 43 4.37 16.22 -13.61
N LEU A 44 3.34 15.66 -12.97
CA LEU A 44 1.94 15.85 -13.35
C LEU A 44 1.50 17.32 -13.25
N ILE A 45 1.86 18.00 -12.16
CA ILE A 45 1.50 19.40 -11.90
C ILE A 45 2.30 20.36 -12.80
N ASP A 46 3.57 20.04 -13.04
CA ASP A 46 4.46 20.84 -13.89
C ASP A 46 4.29 20.55 -15.39
N GLY A 47 3.49 19.55 -15.76
CA GLY A 47 3.19 19.21 -17.16
C GLY A 47 4.28 18.42 -17.89
N SER A 48 5.32 17.98 -17.18
CA SER A 48 6.40 17.15 -17.71
C SER A 48 6.11 15.63 -17.59
N GLY A 49 4.99 15.26 -16.95
CA GLY A 49 4.61 13.91 -16.56
C GLY A 49 4.11 12.98 -17.68
N ILE A 50 4.81 12.90 -18.82
CA ILE A 50 4.40 12.07 -19.98
C ILE A 50 4.30 10.58 -19.60
N SER A 51 5.10 10.11 -18.64
CA SER A 51 5.10 8.74 -18.14
C SER A 51 4.36 8.54 -16.81
N SER A 52 3.80 9.62 -16.22
CA SER A 52 3.21 9.56 -14.88
C SER A 52 2.02 8.62 -14.79
N SER A 53 1.20 8.53 -15.84
CA SER A 53 0.08 7.59 -15.91
C SER A 53 0.54 6.13 -15.79
N LYS A 54 1.62 5.76 -16.49
CA LYS A 54 2.21 4.41 -16.41
C LYS A 54 2.75 4.11 -15.02
N THR A 55 3.51 5.02 -14.42
CA THR A 55 4.05 4.81 -13.06
C THR A 55 2.93 4.71 -12.04
N PHE A 56 1.90 5.55 -12.11
CA PHE A 56 0.72 5.44 -11.25
C PHE A 56 0.01 4.10 -11.43
N ALA A 57 -0.11 3.61 -12.66
CA ALA A 57 -0.67 2.29 -12.93
C ALA A 57 0.17 1.15 -12.34
N ASP A 58 1.50 1.23 -12.41
CA ASP A 58 2.41 0.28 -11.76
C ASP A 58 2.26 0.29 -10.22
N PHE A 59 1.94 1.44 -9.62
CA PHE A 59 1.61 1.55 -8.20
C PHE A 59 0.14 1.22 -7.88
N GLY A 60 -0.65 0.75 -8.86
CA GLY A 60 -2.04 0.37 -8.66
C GLY A 60 -3.00 1.56 -8.45
N ILE A 61 -2.55 2.78 -8.72
CA ILE A 61 -3.36 4.00 -8.59
C ILE A 61 -4.33 4.05 -9.79
N LYS A 62 -5.63 3.98 -9.48
CA LYS A 62 -6.69 3.99 -10.49
C LYS A 62 -7.18 5.40 -10.84
N TYR A 63 -7.11 6.32 -9.89
CA TYR A 63 -7.65 7.66 -10.02
C TYR A 63 -6.72 8.69 -9.39
N VAL A 64 -6.69 9.88 -9.99
CA VAL A 64 -6.08 11.09 -9.43
C VAL A 64 -7.20 12.06 -9.13
N PHE A 65 -7.18 12.68 -7.95
CA PHE A 65 -8.16 13.67 -7.53
C PHE A 65 -7.46 14.99 -7.19
N ALA A 66 -7.87 16.06 -7.86
CA ALA A 66 -7.49 17.42 -7.50
C ALA A 66 -8.62 18.04 -6.66
N LYS A 67 -8.34 18.28 -5.38
CA LYS A 67 -9.27 18.90 -4.44
C LYS A 67 -9.40 20.40 -4.71
N ALA A 68 -10.62 20.94 -4.62
CA ALA A 68 -10.86 22.37 -4.68
C ALA A 68 -10.45 23.10 -3.37
N PRO A 69 -9.99 24.37 -3.45
CA PRO A 69 -9.74 25.15 -4.66
C PRO A 69 -8.43 24.72 -5.35
N PHE A 70 -8.39 24.80 -6.68
CA PHE A 70 -7.23 24.44 -7.50
C PHE A 70 -6.95 25.52 -8.56
N ASP A 71 -5.71 25.56 -9.06
CA ASP A 71 -5.34 26.42 -10.20
C ASP A 71 -5.87 25.80 -11.51
N ALA A 72 -6.61 26.59 -12.29
CA ALA A 72 -7.15 26.17 -13.58
C ALA A 72 -6.06 25.75 -14.59
N ASN A 73 -4.84 26.30 -14.46
CA ASN A 73 -3.71 25.89 -15.29
C ASN A 73 -3.29 24.45 -14.99
N VAL A 74 -3.27 24.04 -13.71
CA VAL A 74 -2.93 22.66 -13.34
C VAL A 74 -3.94 21.68 -13.90
N ILE A 75 -5.23 22.02 -13.84
CA ILE A 75 -6.30 21.19 -14.43
C ILE A 75 -6.10 21.02 -15.94
N ARG A 76 -5.86 22.13 -16.65
CA ARG A 76 -5.63 22.12 -18.10
C ARG A 76 -4.38 21.32 -18.47
N THR A 77 -3.31 21.43 -17.67
CA THR A 77 -2.10 20.64 -17.84
C THR A 77 -2.41 19.15 -17.75
N ILE A 78 -3.12 18.72 -16.72
CA ILE A 78 -3.48 17.29 -16.53
C ILE A 78 -4.39 16.80 -17.66
N ASP A 79 -5.36 17.60 -18.09
CA ASP A 79 -6.23 17.24 -19.23
C ASP A 79 -5.44 17.07 -20.54
N GLY A 80 -4.34 17.82 -20.70
CA GLY A 80 -3.46 17.72 -21.87
C GLY A 80 -2.45 16.57 -21.80
N LEU A 81 -2.28 15.92 -20.64
CA LEU A 81 -1.35 14.82 -20.48
C LEU A 81 -1.95 13.49 -20.95
N GLY A 82 -1.18 12.75 -21.74
CA GLY A 82 -1.54 11.41 -22.20
C GLY A 82 -1.70 10.42 -21.05
N GLY A 83 -2.71 9.55 -21.15
CA GLY A 83 -2.96 8.50 -20.16
C GLY A 83 -3.73 8.95 -18.93
N PHE A 84 -4.38 10.12 -18.98
CA PHE A 84 -5.40 10.53 -18.01
C PHE A 84 -6.70 10.85 -18.74
N THR A 85 -7.83 10.39 -18.21
CA THR A 85 -9.14 10.69 -18.77
C THR A 85 -10.02 11.24 -17.67
N ARG A 86 -10.61 12.43 -17.87
CA ARG A 86 -11.49 13.05 -16.89
C ARG A 86 -12.69 12.14 -16.62
N ALA A 87 -12.85 11.74 -15.38
CA ALA A 87 -13.93 10.87 -14.91
C ALA A 87 -15.07 11.65 -14.27
N SER A 88 -14.75 12.76 -13.57
CA SER A 88 -15.74 13.63 -12.94
C SER A 88 -15.16 15.03 -12.70
N ALA A 89 -16.02 16.03 -12.65
CA ALA A 89 -15.70 17.39 -12.22
C ALA A 89 -16.89 17.94 -11.42
N THR A 90 -16.64 18.33 -10.17
CA THR A 90 -17.67 18.81 -9.23
C THR A 90 -17.16 20.04 -8.48
N SER A 91 -18.02 20.66 -7.67
CA SER A 91 -17.62 21.74 -6.76
C SER A 91 -16.55 21.31 -5.74
N ALA A 92 -16.43 20.01 -5.44
CA ALA A 92 -15.43 19.49 -4.51
C ALA A 92 -14.04 19.27 -5.15
N GLY A 93 -13.97 19.10 -6.48
CA GLY A 93 -12.74 18.75 -7.17
C GLY A 93 -12.95 18.10 -8.54
N VAL A 94 -11.83 17.75 -9.17
CA VAL A 94 -11.77 17.06 -10.47
C VAL A 94 -11.10 15.70 -10.30
N VAL A 95 -11.66 14.67 -10.93
CA VAL A 95 -11.15 13.30 -10.92
C VAL A 95 -10.73 12.90 -12.33
N TRP A 96 -9.55 12.31 -12.46
CA TRP A 96 -9.10 11.63 -13.67
C TRP A 96 -8.89 10.15 -13.39
N ARG A 97 -9.33 9.32 -14.32
CA ARG A 97 -8.96 7.91 -14.39
C ARG A 97 -7.57 7.80 -14.99
N VAL A 98 -6.72 7.01 -14.34
CA VAL A 98 -5.39 6.65 -14.85
C VAL A 98 -5.57 5.62 -15.96
N GLY A 99 -4.96 5.88 -17.11
CA GLY A 99 -4.97 5.00 -18.27
C GLY A 99 -4.08 3.77 -18.08
N GLY A 100 -4.32 2.75 -18.90
CA GLY A 100 -3.61 1.47 -18.83
C GLY A 100 -4.20 0.49 -17.81
N VAL A 101 -3.49 -0.62 -17.62
CA VAL A 101 -3.90 -1.71 -16.73
C VAL A 101 -3.45 -1.39 -15.31
N THR A 102 -4.42 -1.16 -14.43
CA THR A 102 -4.22 -0.77 -13.02
C THR A 102 -4.85 -1.83 -12.11
N GLY A 103 -4.28 -2.03 -10.93
CA GLY A 103 -4.81 -2.94 -9.91
C GLY A 103 -3.70 -3.58 -9.10
N ARG A 104 -4.03 -4.60 -8.30
CA ARG A 104 -3.10 -5.13 -7.29
C ARG A 104 -2.09 -6.12 -7.86
N VAL A 105 -2.53 -7.01 -8.73
CA VAL A 105 -1.72 -8.07 -9.33
C VAL A 105 -1.82 -7.95 -10.85
N ILE A 106 -0.70 -7.65 -11.51
CA ILE A 106 -0.67 -7.40 -12.95
C ILE A 106 0.27 -8.42 -13.59
N LEU A 107 -0.24 -9.20 -14.53
CA LEU A 107 0.58 -10.01 -15.43
C LEU A 107 1.13 -9.11 -16.53
N VAL A 108 2.43 -9.18 -16.74
CA VAL A 108 3.15 -8.54 -17.85
C VAL A 108 3.75 -9.67 -18.68
N GLY A 109 3.20 -9.90 -19.87
CA GLY A 109 3.74 -10.87 -20.82
C GLY A 109 5.11 -10.46 -21.35
N ASP A 110 5.81 -11.40 -21.97
CA ASP A 110 7.12 -11.13 -22.60
C ASP A 110 7.01 -10.17 -23.80
N ASP A 111 5.82 -10.07 -24.41
CA ASP A 111 5.44 -9.08 -25.42
C ASP A 111 5.14 -7.68 -24.85
N GLY A 112 5.17 -7.54 -23.52
CA GLY A 112 4.81 -6.32 -22.81
C GLY A 112 3.31 -6.10 -22.64
N ALA A 113 2.46 -7.03 -23.10
CA ALA A 113 1.02 -6.97 -22.87
C ALA A 113 0.73 -7.10 -21.38
N ARG A 114 -0.21 -6.28 -20.90
CA ARG A 114 -0.54 -6.21 -19.47
C ARG A 114 -1.96 -6.72 -19.25
N LYS A 115 -2.15 -7.51 -18.22
CA LYS A 115 -3.46 -8.03 -17.81
C LYS A 115 -3.62 -7.96 -16.30
N LEU A 116 -4.77 -7.49 -15.84
CA LEU A 116 -5.12 -7.50 -14.43
C LEU A 116 -5.48 -8.94 -14.06
N LEU A 117 -4.85 -9.47 -13.01
CA LEU A 117 -5.23 -10.72 -12.39
C LEU A 117 -6.16 -10.43 -11.21
N GLU A 118 -7.18 -11.26 -11.06
CA GLU A 118 -8.11 -11.18 -9.93
C GLU A 118 -7.34 -11.32 -8.62
N ALA A 119 -7.60 -10.40 -7.69
CA ALA A 119 -6.90 -10.33 -6.42
C ALA A 119 -7.87 -10.03 -5.28
N GLY A 120 -7.76 -10.80 -4.19
CA GLY A 120 -8.44 -10.49 -2.95
C GLY A 120 -7.70 -9.42 -2.15
N GLU A 121 -8.15 -9.18 -0.91
CA GLU A 121 -7.58 -8.15 -0.04
C GLU A 121 -6.16 -8.49 0.43
N VAL A 122 -5.92 -9.73 0.86
CA VAL A 122 -4.60 -10.18 1.35
C VAL A 122 -3.98 -11.19 0.41
N GLY A 123 -4.72 -12.21 -0.01
CA GLY A 123 -4.29 -13.22 -0.99
C GLY A 123 -4.96 -13.07 -2.34
N ALA A 124 -4.57 -13.91 -3.29
CA ALA A 124 -5.20 -14.00 -4.60
C ALA A 124 -5.09 -15.43 -5.14
N ARG A 125 -6.08 -15.86 -5.91
CA ARG A 125 -5.96 -17.02 -6.80
C ARG A 125 -6.31 -16.55 -8.19
N ALA A 126 -5.43 -16.81 -9.15
CA ALA A 126 -5.61 -16.40 -10.52
C ALA A 126 -4.94 -17.41 -11.46
N THR A 127 -5.31 -17.37 -12.72
CA THR A 127 -4.68 -18.18 -13.76
C THR A 127 -3.77 -17.30 -14.60
N VAL A 128 -2.52 -17.72 -14.74
CA VAL A 128 -1.55 -17.13 -15.66
C VAL A 128 -1.69 -17.85 -17.00
N GLU A 129 -2.06 -17.12 -18.04
CA GLU A 129 -2.37 -17.73 -19.35
C GLU A 129 -1.13 -18.02 -20.19
N HIS A 130 -0.05 -17.25 -19.98
CA HIS A 130 1.22 -17.38 -20.69
C HIS A 130 2.38 -16.97 -19.79
N PRO A 131 3.62 -17.39 -20.11
CA PRO A 131 4.80 -16.94 -19.39
C PRO A 131 4.94 -15.42 -19.33
N GLY A 132 5.61 -14.94 -18.29
CA GLY A 132 5.89 -13.53 -18.10
C GLY A 132 6.23 -13.18 -16.65
N ARG A 133 5.89 -11.95 -16.26
CA ARG A 133 6.21 -11.38 -14.96
C ARG A 133 4.95 -10.92 -14.26
N ILE A 134 4.79 -11.29 -13.00
CA ILE A 134 3.67 -10.84 -12.17
C ILE A 134 4.17 -9.68 -11.31
N LEU A 135 3.69 -8.48 -11.60
CA LEU A 135 3.94 -7.27 -10.81
C LEU A 135 2.89 -7.17 -9.69
N LEU A 136 3.35 -6.99 -8.45
CA LEU A 136 2.52 -6.77 -7.29
C LEU A 136 2.64 -5.32 -6.82
N THR A 137 1.53 -4.59 -6.73
CA THR A 137 1.52 -3.16 -6.38
C THR A 137 1.56 -2.93 -4.86
N GLU A 138 2.46 -3.64 -4.20
CA GLU A 138 2.66 -3.62 -2.75
C GLU A 138 4.09 -3.20 -2.42
N SER A 139 4.37 -2.93 -1.15
CA SER A 139 5.75 -2.72 -0.71
C SER A 139 6.57 -4.00 -0.85
N PHE A 140 7.79 -3.89 -1.36
CA PHE A 140 8.70 -5.02 -1.50
C PHE A 140 9.03 -5.62 -0.12
N ASN A 141 8.55 -6.84 0.12
CA ASN A 141 8.70 -7.54 1.39
C ASN A 141 8.91 -9.04 1.13
N ARG A 142 9.76 -9.68 1.94
CA ARG A 142 10.01 -11.12 1.90
C ARG A 142 8.79 -11.98 2.20
N SER A 143 7.80 -11.43 2.89
CA SER A 143 6.54 -12.08 3.26
C SER A 143 5.62 -12.31 2.05
N TRP A 144 5.75 -11.54 0.97
CA TRP A 144 4.98 -11.80 -0.25
C TRP A 144 5.53 -13.01 -0.99
N GLN A 145 4.67 -13.97 -1.28
CA GLN A 145 5.03 -15.20 -2.01
C GLN A 145 3.94 -15.55 -3.00
N ILE A 146 4.34 -16.00 -4.19
CA ILE A 146 3.43 -16.61 -5.16
C ILE A 146 3.82 -18.07 -5.30
N LEU A 147 2.84 -18.95 -5.19
CA LEU A 147 2.96 -20.38 -5.46
C LEU A 147 2.31 -20.67 -6.81
N GLN A 148 2.98 -21.41 -7.67
CA GLN A 148 2.44 -21.94 -8.92
C GLN A 148 2.66 -23.44 -8.91
N GLU A 149 1.58 -24.22 -9.03
CA GLU A 149 1.62 -25.69 -8.97
C GLU A 149 2.40 -26.23 -7.75
N GLY A 150 2.27 -25.56 -6.60
CA GLY A 150 2.96 -25.94 -5.35
C GLY A 150 4.41 -25.44 -5.22
N TYR A 151 5.00 -24.86 -6.26
CA TYR A 151 6.36 -24.30 -6.23
C TYR A 151 6.34 -22.79 -6.02
N ARG A 152 7.26 -22.28 -5.22
CA ARG A 152 7.41 -20.83 -5.00
C ARG A 152 8.10 -20.19 -6.20
N LEU A 153 7.47 -19.17 -6.76
CA LEU A 153 8.07 -18.35 -7.81
C LEU A 153 9.21 -17.49 -7.26
N GLU A 154 10.21 -17.26 -8.10
CA GLU A 154 11.29 -16.34 -7.79
C GLU A 154 10.75 -14.92 -7.66
N ARG A 155 11.12 -14.24 -6.57
CA ARG A 155 10.75 -12.84 -6.32
C ARG A 155 11.94 -11.94 -6.60
N VAL A 156 11.73 -11.02 -7.53
CA VAL A 156 12.68 -9.97 -7.91
C VAL A 156 12.10 -8.60 -7.62
N LYS A 157 12.96 -7.58 -7.58
CA LYS A 157 12.56 -6.19 -7.37
C LYS A 157 12.51 -5.49 -8.72
N SER A 158 11.41 -4.80 -9.03
CA SER A 158 11.29 -4.00 -10.24
C SER A 158 12.12 -2.72 -10.16
N ASP A 159 12.28 -2.01 -11.28
CA ASP A 159 12.95 -0.70 -11.35
C ASP A 159 12.29 0.34 -10.42
N LEU A 160 10.98 0.24 -10.21
CA LEU A 160 10.20 1.09 -9.31
C LEU A 160 10.24 0.61 -7.85
N GLY A 161 10.97 -0.46 -7.57
CA GLY A 161 11.11 -1.04 -6.25
C GLY A 161 9.93 -1.90 -5.80
N LEU A 162 9.07 -2.32 -6.72
CA LEU A 162 7.91 -3.16 -6.44
C LEU A 162 8.27 -4.66 -6.48
N PRO A 163 7.59 -5.52 -5.70
CA PRO A 163 7.71 -6.96 -5.83
C PRO A 163 7.22 -7.45 -7.19
N MET A 164 8.06 -8.23 -7.85
CA MET A 164 7.80 -8.85 -9.13
C MET A 164 8.16 -10.33 -9.04
N PHE A 165 7.38 -11.19 -9.69
CA PHE A 165 7.60 -12.63 -9.69
C PHE A 165 7.72 -13.16 -11.12
N ILE A 166 8.61 -14.11 -11.35
CA ILE A 166 8.83 -14.70 -12.66
C ILE A 166 7.92 -15.92 -12.80
N ALA A 167 6.98 -15.89 -13.74
CA ALA A 167 6.11 -17.00 -14.09
C ALA A 167 6.60 -17.61 -15.40
N ALA A 168 7.37 -18.70 -15.31
CA ALA A 168 8.00 -19.34 -16.48
C ALA A 168 7.00 -20.16 -17.34
N GLN A 169 5.82 -20.45 -16.80
CA GLN A 169 4.80 -21.26 -17.45
C GLN A 169 3.40 -20.70 -17.16
N SER A 170 2.42 -21.11 -17.95
CA SER A 170 1.01 -20.92 -17.65
C SER A 170 0.57 -21.83 -16.51
N GLY A 171 -0.50 -21.46 -15.80
CA GLY A 171 -1.07 -22.27 -14.72
C GLY A 171 -1.72 -21.46 -13.61
N GLU A 172 -2.23 -22.14 -12.60
CA GLU A 172 -2.83 -21.48 -11.45
C GLU A 172 -1.78 -20.96 -10.49
N ILE A 173 -2.01 -19.75 -9.99
CA ILE A 173 -1.17 -19.10 -8.98
C ILE A 173 -1.95 -18.82 -7.71
N SER A 174 -1.25 -18.88 -6.59
CA SER A 174 -1.74 -18.50 -5.27
C SER A 174 -0.80 -17.48 -4.65
N LEU A 175 -1.28 -16.25 -4.49
CA LEU A 175 -0.58 -15.18 -3.78
C LEU A 175 -0.88 -15.25 -2.28
N ILE A 176 0.16 -15.27 -1.47
CA ILE A 176 0.07 -15.30 0.00
C ILE A 176 0.98 -14.25 0.64
N PHE A 177 0.60 -13.83 1.84
CA PHE A 177 1.41 -12.98 2.72
C PHE A 177 1.77 -13.72 4.01
N ASP A 178 3.06 -14.01 4.20
CA ASP A 178 3.56 -14.64 5.42
C ASP A 178 3.74 -13.61 6.55
N GLY A 179 2.71 -13.47 7.37
CA GLY A 179 2.70 -12.64 8.57
C GLY A 179 3.14 -13.34 9.86
N THR A 180 3.75 -14.52 9.80
CA THR A 180 3.98 -15.38 10.98
C THR A 180 4.81 -14.69 12.06
N ILE A 181 5.91 -14.02 11.68
CA ILE A 181 6.77 -13.29 12.61
C ILE A 181 6.00 -12.15 13.30
N ARG A 182 5.20 -11.40 12.55
CA ARG A 182 4.40 -10.29 13.11
C ARG A 182 3.39 -10.83 14.11
N ARG A 183 2.70 -11.93 13.78
CA ARG A 183 1.74 -12.57 14.71
C ARG A 183 2.44 -13.06 15.98
N ALA A 184 3.61 -13.67 15.86
CA ALA A 184 4.38 -14.12 17.01
C ALA A 184 4.74 -12.96 17.96
N TRP A 185 5.17 -11.83 17.41
CA TRP A 185 5.47 -10.63 18.21
C TRP A 185 4.24 -10.02 18.88
N ILE A 186 3.10 -9.95 18.19
CA ILE A 186 1.84 -9.47 18.78
C ILE A 186 1.41 -10.37 19.93
N SER A 187 1.49 -11.70 19.75
CA SER A 187 1.18 -12.64 20.83
C SER A 187 2.12 -12.49 22.02
N PHE A 188 3.41 -12.30 21.77
CA PHE A 188 4.39 -12.07 22.82
C PHE A 188 4.12 -10.76 23.57
N GLU A 189 3.83 -9.67 22.85
CA GLU A 189 3.47 -8.38 23.44
C GLU A 189 2.25 -8.49 24.35
N LEU A 190 1.19 -9.17 23.89
CA LEU A 190 -0.01 -9.40 24.70
C LEU A 190 0.31 -10.17 26.00
N ILE A 191 1.12 -11.22 25.91
CA ILE A 191 1.54 -12.01 27.08
C ILE A 191 2.35 -11.14 28.05
N ALA A 192 3.27 -10.30 27.54
CA ALA A 192 4.07 -9.40 28.36
C ALA A 192 3.20 -8.39 29.12
N TRP A 193 2.19 -7.81 28.47
CA TRP A 193 1.23 -6.91 29.13
C TRP A 193 0.43 -7.60 30.22
N VAL A 194 -0.09 -8.79 29.95
CA VAL A 194 -0.80 -9.59 30.96
C VAL A 194 0.10 -9.87 32.16
N PHE A 195 1.35 -10.25 31.91
CA PHE A 195 2.33 -10.52 32.96
C PHE A 195 2.64 -9.27 33.80
N LEU A 196 2.81 -8.11 33.16
CA LEU A 196 3.01 -6.83 33.84
C LEU A 196 1.82 -6.46 34.73
N ILE A 197 0.59 -6.65 34.25
CA ILE A 197 -0.63 -6.39 35.03
C ILE A 197 -0.69 -7.30 36.27
N ILE A 198 -0.34 -8.58 36.13
CA ILE A 198 -0.31 -9.53 37.24
C ILE A 198 0.75 -9.13 38.28
N LEU A 199 1.95 -8.76 37.83
CA LEU A 199 3.03 -8.34 38.74
C LEU A 199 2.77 -6.99 39.41
N ALA A 200 2.07 -6.08 38.72
CA ALA A 200 1.67 -4.80 39.28
C ALA A 200 0.43 -4.89 40.18
N ALA A 201 -0.29 -6.02 40.16
CA ALA A 201 -1.44 -6.22 41.02
C ALA A 201 -1.00 -6.21 42.50
N PRO A 202 -1.68 -5.45 43.37
CA PRO A 202 -1.32 -5.38 44.78
C PRO A 202 -1.38 -6.78 45.40
N ALA A 203 -0.31 -7.17 46.08
CA ALA A 203 -0.27 -8.42 46.82
C ALA A 203 -1.41 -8.42 47.86
N GLY A 204 -2.28 -9.43 47.81
CA GLY A 204 -3.34 -9.58 48.80
C GLY A 204 -2.76 -9.55 50.22
N ARG A 205 -3.37 -8.75 51.11
CA ARG A 205 -2.93 -8.60 52.51
C ARG A 205 -2.65 -9.96 53.13
N ARG A 206 -1.47 -10.11 53.73
CA ARG A 206 -1.15 -11.34 54.47
C ARG A 206 -2.10 -11.44 55.65
N LYS A 207 -2.70 -12.61 55.89
CA LYS A 207 -3.64 -12.85 57.01
C LYS A 207 -3.09 -12.42 58.39
N ARG A 208 -1.76 -12.36 58.56
CA ARG A 208 -1.11 -11.87 59.79
C ARG A 208 -1.41 -10.39 60.10
N GLU A 209 -1.61 -9.55 59.09
CA GLU A 209 -1.91 -8.11 59.29
C GLU A 209 -3.40 -7.81 59.57
N ILE A 210 -4.26 -8.83 59.51
CA ILE A 210 -5.69 -8.70 59.83
C ILE A 210 -5.89 -8.97 61.33
N ALA A 211 -5.15 -9.94 61.88
CA ALA A 211 -5.27 -10.33 63.29
C ALA A 211 -4.87 -9.22 64.28
N GLU A 212 -3.89 -8.35 63.96
CA GLU A 212 -3.49 -7.25 64.84
C GLU A 212 -4.49 -6.08 64.90
N ARG A 213 -5.41 -5.97 63.93
CA ARG A 213 -6.43 -4.89 63.91
C ARG A 213 -7.77 -5.29 64.53
N GLU A 214 -8.05 -6.57 64.71
CA GLU A 214 -9.26 -7.04 65.41
C GLU A 214 -9.06 -7.20 66.93
N LEU A 215 -7.84 -6.96 67.42
CA LEU A 215 -7.46 -7.03 68.85
C LEU A 215 -7.28 -5.64 69.49
N ALA A 216 -7.66 -4.55 68.82
CA ALA A 216 -7.57 -3.17 69.32
C ALA A 216 -8.95 -2.52 69.44
#